data_AF-A0A100WIC0-F1
#
_entry.id   AF-A0A100WIC0-F1
#
_cell.length_a   1.000
_cell.length_b   1.000
_cell.length_c   1.000
_cell.angle_alpha   90.00
_cell.angle_beta   90.00
_cell.angle_gamma   90.00
#
_symmetry.space_group_name_H-M   'P 1'
#
loop_
_entity.id
_entity.type
_entity.pdbx_description
1 polymer ?
#
loop_
_entity_poly.entity_id
_entity_poly.type
_entity_poly.pdbx_seq_one_letter_code
_entity_poly.pdbx_strand_id
1 'polypeptide(L)'
;MPTPLEIARLHFPWDVPLELQPSPVYALMQLHGDFIATGGRGMDTADLERVHSFHARLRDANVVIEFDPNIPADQGIDGAAGFAFRPRTIDDEDRLVRANGFTVLTEEGDMIWSFPPDLPDLGPLA
;
A
#
# COMPACT_ATOMS: atom_id res chain seq x y z
N MET A 1 19.88 -5.05 -15.33
CA MET A 1 18.43 -5.16 -15.14
C MET A 1 18.12 -4.73 -13.72
N PRO A 2 17.04 -3.97 -13.49
CA PRO A 2 16.65 -3.62 -12.12
C PRO A 2 16.33 -4.89 -11.33
N THR A 3 16.66 -4.87 -10.04
CA THR A 3 16.26 -5.88 -9.06
C THR A 3 14.75 -5.81 -8.81
N PRO A 4 14.12 -6.87 -8.25
CA PRO A 4 12.70 -6.83 -7.90
C PRO A 4 12.32 -5.63 -7.00
N LEU A 5 13.19 -5.25 -6.07
CA LEU A 5 12.99 -4.08 -5.20
C LEU A 5 13.05 -2.76 -5.98
N GLU A 6 13.99 -2.64 -6.93
CA GLU A 6 14.07 -1.48 -7.80
C GLU A 6 12.84 -1.39 -8.72
N ILE A 7 12.32 -2.51 -9.21
CA ILE A 7 11.07 -2.56 -9.98
C ILE A 7 9.91 -2.04 -9.11
N ALA A 8 9.73 -2.56 -7.89
CA ALA A 8 8.68 -2.09 -6.99
C ALA A 8 8.74 -0.57 -6.76
N ARG A 9 9.94 -0.01 -6.57
CA ARG A 9 10.15 1.42 -6.38
C ARG A 9 9.89 2.24 -7.65
N LEU A 10 10.32 1.75 -8.82
CA LEU A 10 10.08 2.41 -10.10
C LEU A 10 8.59 2.50 -10.44
N HIS A 11 7.81 1.53 -10.00
CA HIS A 11 6.38 1.46 -10.23
C HIS A 11 5.56 1.98 -9.06
N PHE A 12 6.16 2.68 -8.08
CA PHE A 12 5.41 3.24 -6.95
C PHE A 12 4.26 4.12 -7.44
N PRO A 13 3.04 4.01 -6.86
CA PRO A 13 1.83 4.45 -7.56
C PRO A 13 1.64 5.97 -7.53
N TRP A 14 2.47 6.70 -6.79
CA TRP A 14 2.36 8.14 -6.58
C TRP A 14 3.72 8.82 -6.57
N ASP A 15 3.76 10.07 -7.01
CA ASP A 15 4.86 10.98 -6.73
C ASP A 15 4.56 11.73 -5.43
N VAL A 16 5.10 11.23 -4.31
CA VAL A 16 4.78 11.74 -2.97
C VAL A 16 5.77 12.83 -2.57
N PRO A 17 5.32 14.09 -2.32
CA PRO A 17 6.18 15.17 -1.86
C PRO A 17 6.92 14.82 -0.57
N LEU A 18 8.14 15.35 -0.42
CA LEU A 18 9.04 15.02 0.69
C LEU A 18 8.41 15.26 2.07
N GLU A 19 7.59 16.31 2.18
CA GLU A 19 6.87 16.66 3.40
C GLU A 19 5.81 15.62 3.83
N LEU A 20 5.33 14.79 2.90
CA LEU A 20 4.34 13.74 3.15
C LEU A 20 4.96 12.34 3.31
N GLN A 21 6.22 12.16 2.94
CA GLN A 21 6.93 10.87 3.05
C GLN A 21 7.13 10.36 4.49
N PRO A 22 7.19 11.19 5.54
CA PRO A 22 7.20 10.69 6.93
C PRO A 22 5.89 10.00 7.37
N SER A 23 4.85 10.00 6.53
CA SER A 23 3.58 9.32 6.80
C SER A 23 3.78 7.81 7.07
N PRO A 24 3.19 7.26 8.14
CA PRO A 24 3.21 5.82 8.38
C PRO A 24 2.64 4.99 7.22
N VAL A 25 1.65 5.53 6.50
CA VAL A 25 1.02 4.85 5.35
C VAL A 25 1.98 4.79 4.16
N TYR A 26 2.77 5.84 3.94
CA TYR A 26 3.81 5.82 2.90
C TYR A 26 4.84 4.72 3.18
N ALA A 27 5.29 4.60 4.42
CA ALA A 27 6.20 3.53 4.84
C ALA A 27 5.57 2.13 4.69
N LEU A 28 4.30 1.95 5.03
CA LEU A 28 3.59 0.67 4.83
C LEU A 28 3.43 0.30 3.36
N MET A 29 3.23 1.28 2.48
CA MET A 29 3.20 1.05 1.03
C MET A 29 4.57 0.64 0.50
N GLN A 30 5.65 1.28 0.94
CA GLN A 30 7.01 0.82 0.60
C GLN A 30 7.25 -0.61 1.07
N LEU A 31 6.84 -0.92 2.32
CA LEU A 31 6.98 -2.23 2.91
C LEU A 31 6.19 -3.31 2.15
N HIS A 32 4.99 -2.99 1.70
CA HIS A 32 4.20 -3.86 0.84
C HIS A 32 4.88 -4.12 -0.50
N GLY A 33 5.45 -3.09 -1.16
CA GLY A 33 6.21 -3.26 -2.39
C GLY A 33 7.41 -4.18 -2.20
N ASP A 34 8.15 -4.01 -1.11
CA ASP A 34 9.29 -4.87 -0.75
C ASP A 34 8.82 -6.32 -0.46
N PHE A 35 7.68 -6.49 0.21
CA PHE A 35 7.07 -7.80 0.45
C PHE A 35 6.70 -8.50 -0.87
N ILE A 36 6.03 -7.81 -1.81
CA ILE A 36 5.67 -8.39 -3.12
C ILE A 36 6.93 -8.73 -3.93
N ALA A 37 7.93 -7.85 -3.93
CA ALA A 37 9.18 -8.05 -4.66
C ALA A 37 9.98 -9.27 -4.16
N THR A 38 9.90 -9.57 -2.86
CA THR A 38 10.73 -10.62 -2.23
C THR A 38 9.96 -11.87 -1.84
N GLY A 39 8.62 -11.81 -1.82
CA GLY A 39 7.77 -12.79 -1.16
C GLY A 39 8.03 -12.87 0.35
N GLY A 40 8.44 -11.76 0.97
CA GLY A 40 8.82 -11.69 2.39
C GLY A 40 10.21 -12.25 2.74
N ARG A 41 10.96 -12.78 1.77
CA ARG A 41 12.28 -13.38 2.04
C ARG A 41 13.30 -12.30 2.44
N GLY A 42 13.89 -12.48 3.62
CA GLY A 42 14.93 -11.58 4.14
C GLY A 42 14.39 -10.34 4.87
N MET A 43 13.07 -10.19 4.96
CA MET A 43 12.44 -9.22 5.85
C MET A 43 12.47 -9.74 7.29
N ASP A 44 12.59 -8.84 8.27
CA ASP A 44 12.49 -9.23 9.68
C ASP A 44 11.04 -9.52 10.08
N THR A 45 10.87 -10.18 11.23
CA THR A 45 9.55 -10.58 11.73
C THR A 45 8.64 -9.40 12.00
N ALA A 46 9.17 -8.27 12.50
CA ALA A 46 8.36 -7.10 12.81
C ALA A 46 7.80 -6.45 11.55
N ASP A 47 8.59 -6.38 10.48
CA ASP A 47 8.16 -5.87 9.19
C ASP A 47 7.14 -6.80 8.50
N LEU A 48 7.31 -8.12 8.62
CA LEU A 48 6.29 -9.09 8.17
C LEU A 48 4.97 -8.92 8.93
N GLU A 49 5.01 -8.80 10.25
CA GLU A 49 3.82 -8.55 11.07
C GLU A 49 3.12 -7.23 10.69
N ARG A 50 3.89 -6.17 10.41
CA ARG A 50 3.35 -4.87 10.00
C ARG A 50 2.65 -4.92 8.65
N VAL A 51 3.24 -5.56 7.63
CA VAL A 51 2.62 -5.67 6.31
C VAL A 51 1.37 -6.56 6.35
N HIS A 52 1.39 -7.66 7.12
CA HIS A 52 0.22 -8.51 7.31
C HIS A 52 -0.91 -7.79 8.05
N SER A 53 -0.58 -7.06 9.12
CA SER A 53 -1.57 -6.24 9.85
C SER A 53 -2.14 -5.13 8.96
N PHE A 54 -1.33 -4.55 8.08
CA PHE A 54 -1.77 -3.58 7.11
C PHE A 54 -2.75 -4.18 6.10
N HIS A 55 -2.44 -5.36 5.53
CA HIS A 55 -3.36 -6.07 4.64
C HIS A 55 -4.68 -6.44 5.32
N ALA A 56 -4.61 -6.97 6.54
CA ALA A 56 -5.79 -7.30 7.34
C ALA A 56 -6.66 -6.06 7.59
N ARG A 57 -6.07 -4.93 8.00
CA ARG A 57 -6.78 -3.66 8.19
C ARG A 57 -7.53 -3.22 6.94
N LEU A 58 -6.91 -3.28 5.76
CA LEU A 58 -7.55 -2.87 4.51
C LEU A 58 -8.72 -3.80 4.13
N ARG A 59 -8.56 -5.11 4.32
CA ARG A 59 -9.61 -6.10 4.05
C ARG A 59 -10.78 -5.99 5.03
N ASP A 60 -10.49 -6.01 6.33
CA ASP A 60 -11.49 -6.06 7.40
C ASP A 60 -12.36 -4.79 7.42
N ALA A 61 -11.74 -3.63 7.16
CA ALA A 61 -12.46 -2.38 7.05
C ALA A 61 -13.05 -2.14 5.64
N ASN A 62 -12.75 -3.01 4.68
CA ASN A 62 -13.13 -2.88 3.27
C ASN A 62 -12.81 -1.48 2.70
N VAL A 63 -11.54 -1.09 2.82
CA VAL A 63 -11.02 0.22 2.36
C VAL A 63 -9.80 0.07 1.46
N VAL A 64 -9.58 1.09 0.62
CA VAL A 64 -8.34 1.35 -0.14
C VAL A 64 -7.66 2.63 0.36
N ILE A 65 -6.39 2.81 0.00
CA ILE A 65 -5.64 4.03 0.21
C ILE A 65 -5.81 4.95 -1.00
N GLU A 66 -6.31 6.16 -0.75
CA GLU A 66 -6.21 7.26 -1.69
C GLU A 66 -5.03 8.15 -1.30
N PHE A 67 -4.24 8.55 -2.30
CA PHE A 67 -3.31 9.66 -2.19
C PHE A 67 -3.79 10.84 -3.03
N ASP A 68 -3.86 12.00 -2.42
CA ASP A 68 -4.02 13.29 -3.09
C ASP A 68 -3.32 14.33 -2.20
N PRO A 69 -2.29 15.04 -2.72
CA PRO A 69 -1.50 15.99 -1.93
C PRO A 69 -2.33 17.15 -1.36
N ASN A 70 -3.57 17.35 -1.83
CA ASN A 70 -4.49 18.37 -1.36
C ASN A 70 -5.41 17.89 -0.23
N ILE A 71 -5.41 16.60 0.13
CA ILE A 71 -6.19 16.11 1.28
C ILE A 71 -5.68 16.81 2.55
N PRO A 72 -6.53 17.61 3.23
CA PRO A 72 -6.13 18.28 4.45
C PRO A 72 -6.02 17.29 5.62
N ALA A 73 -5.28 17.69 6.65
CA ALA A 73 -4.97 16.87 7.81
C ALA A 73 -6.21 16.32 8.54
N ASP A 74 -7.29 17.09 8.65
CA ASP A 74 -8.55 16.69 9.29
C ASP A 74 -9.34 15.64 8.51
N GLN A 75 -8.97 15.38 7.26
CA GLN A 75 -9.58 14.38 6.39
C GLN A 75 -8.66 13.20 6.08
N GLY A 76 -7.40 13.27 6.51
CA GLY A 76 -6.44 12.22 6.23
C GLY A 76 -6.21 11.25 7.39
N ILE A 77 -5.37 10.26 7.14
CA ILE A 77 -5.12 9.15 8.07
C ILE A 77 -4.39 9.67 9.31
N ASP A 78 -4.94 9.35 10.48
CA ASP A 78 -4.38 9.69 11.79
C ASP A 78 -4.08 11.20 11.96
N GLY A 79 -4.84 12.06 11.28
CA GLY A 79 -4.68 13.52 11.34
C GLY A 79 -3.53 14.05 10.48
N ALA A 80 -2.98 13.26 9.55
CA ALA A 80 -1.97 13.68 8.60
C ALA A 80 -2.58 14.00 7.23
N ALA A 81 -2.01 14.97 6.50
CA ALA A 81 -2.43 15.32 5.15
C ALA A 81 -2.03 14.25 4.11
N GLY A 82 -2.63 14.30 2.92
CA GLY A 82 -2.17 13.57 1.74
C GLY A 82 -2.75 12.18 1.52
N PHE A 83 -2.98 11.40 2.58
CA PHE A 83 -3.49 10.03 2.48
C PHE A 83 -4.82 9.87 3.19
N ALA A 84 -5.76 9.14 2.60
CA ALA A 84 -7.06 8.82 3.21
C ALA A 84 -7.43 7.35 3.00
N PHE A 85 -8.10 6.73 3.98
CA PHE A 85 -8.83 5.50 3.74
C PHE A 85 -10.14 5.83 3.04
N ARG A 86 -10.42 5.14 1.93
CA ARG A 86 -11.68 5.25 1.21
C ARG A 86 -12.40 3.91 1.16
N PRO A 87 -13.72 3.87 1.35
CA PRO A 87 -14.50 2.65 1.11
C PRO A 87 -14.22 2.12 -0.29
N ARG A 88 -14.00 0.81 -0.42
CA ARG A 88 -13.75 0.17 -1.72
C ARG A 88 -14.97 0.28 -2.63
N THR A 89 -14.71 0.45 -3.92
CA THR A 89 -15.71 0.35 -4.99
C THR A 89 -15.38 -0.83 -5.90
N ILE A 90 -16.28 -1.16 -6.83
CA ILE A 90 -16.04 -2.22 -7.80
C ILE A 90 -14.85 -1.93 -8.73
N ASP A 91 -14.56 -0.65 -8.97
CA ASP A 91 -13.46 -0.20 -9.84
C ASP A 91 -12.07 -0.35 -9.19
N ASP A 92 -12.03 -0.56 -7.87
CA ASP A 92 -10.78 -0.82 -7.14
C ASP A 92 -10.28 -2.26 -7.33
N GLU A 93 -11.14 -3.18 -7.80
CA GLU A 93 -10.79 -4.60 -8.00
C GLU A 93 -10.09 -5.19 -6.75
N ASP A 94 -8.86 -5.71 -6.89
CA ASP A 94 -8.01 -6.20 -5.79
C ASP A 94 -6.92 -5.21 -5.36
N ARG A 95 -6.96 -3.97 -5.85
CA ARG A 95 -5.99 -2.94 -5.52
C ARG A 95 -6.10 -2.53 -4.05
N LEU A 96 -4.94 -2.19 -3.48
CA LEU A 96 -4.84 -1.47 -2.21
C LEU A 96 -5.00 0.05 -2.42
N VAL A 97 -4.92 0.51 -3.67
CA VAL A 97 -4.85 1.92 -4.06
C VAL A 97 -6.10 2.34 -4.82
N ARG A 98 -6.67 3.49 -4.44
CA ARG A 98 -7.68 4.21 -5.23
C ARG A 98 -7.02 4.91 -6.41
N ALA A 99 -7.42 4.57 -7.64
CA ALA A 99 -7.02 5.32 -8.82
C ALA A 99 -7.69 6.71 -8.84
N ASN A 100 -6.88 7.76 -9.00
CA ASN A 100 -7.33 9.15 -9.18
C ASN A 100 -6.31 9.92 -10.04
N GLY A 101 -6.46 11.24 -10.16
CA GLY A 101 -5.57 12.09 -10.98
C GLY A 101 -4.11 12.18 -10.51
N PHE A 102 -3.78 11.67 -9.32
CA PHE A 102 -2.43 11.64 -8.75
C PHE A 102 -1.82 10.23 -8.75
N THR A 103 -2.55 9.25 -9.28
CA THR A 103 -2.15 7.84 -9.31
C THR A 103 -1.64 7.45 -10.69
N VAL A 104 -0.48 6.82 -10.74
CA VAL A 104 0.09 6.19 -11.94
C VAL A 104 0.17 4.69 -11.71
N LEU A 105 -0.75 3.94 -12.32
CA LEU A 105 -0.74 2.47 -12.32
C LEU A 105 -0.34 1.97 -13.70
N THR A 106 0.89 1.46 -13.82
CA THR A 106 1.30 0.66 -14.98
C THR A 106 0.76 -0.77 -14.83
N GLU A 107 0.87 -1.60 -15.85
CA GLU A 107 0.49 -3.02 -15.75
C GLU A 107 1.26 -3.74 -14.63
N GLU A 108 2.57 -3.52 -14.51
CA GLU A 108 3.37 -4.05 -13.40
C GLU A 108 2.99 -3.43 -12.06
N GLY A 109 2.74 -2.12 -12.02
CA GLY A 109 2.31 -1.42 -10.81
C GLY A 109 0.97 -1.94 -10.30
N ASP A 110 0.05 -2.26 -11.20
CA ASP A 110 -1.25 -2.86 -10.87
C ASP A 110 -1.08 -4.19 -10.11
N MET A 111 -0.18 -5.04 -10.57
CA MET A 111 0.16 -6.29 -9.90
C MET A 111 0.86 -6.05 -8.54
N ILE A 112 1.74 -5.05 -8.45
CA ILE A 112 2.49 -4.78 -7.22
C ILE A 112 1.61 -4.16 -6.14
N TRP A 113 0.68 -3.28 -6.50
CA TRP A 113 -0.16 -2.53 -5.56
C TRP A 113 -1.55 -3.13 -5.36
N SER A 114 -1.66 -4.42 -5.61
CA SER A 114 -2.83 -5.25 -5.33
C SER A 114 -2.56 -6.23 -4.20
N PHE A 115 -3.63 -6.78 -3.62
CA PHE A 115 -3.46 -7.78 -2.59
C PHE A 115 -2.65 -8.97 -3.14
N PRO A 116 -1.76 -9.57 -2.33
CA PRO A 116 -1.07 -10.77 -2.75
C PRO A 116 -2.11 -11.87 -3.07
N PRO A 117 -1.95 -12.61 -4.19
CA PRO A 117 -2.93 -13.61 -4.62
C PRO A 117 -3.12 -14.75 -3.62
N ASP A 118 -2.10 -15.05 -2.81
CA ASP A 118 -2.12 -16.07 -1.77
C ASP A 118 -1.69 -15.47 -0.42
N LEU A 119 -2.57 -14.71 0.23
CA LEU A 119 -2.47 -14.59 1.68
C LEU A 119 -3.12 -15.85 2.25
N PRO A 120 -2.37 -16.83 2.80
CA PRO A 120 -3.00 -17.87 3.59
C PRO A 120 -3.83 -17.16 4.65
N ASP A 121 -5.06 -17.63 4.86
CA ASP A 121 -5.92 -17.20 5.95
C ASP A 121 -5.16 -17.51 7.25
N LEU A 122 -4.35 -16.56 7.71
CA LEU A 122 -3.70 -16.61 9.01
C LEU A 122 -4.79 -16.31 10.02
N GLY A 123 -5.67 -17.30 10.21
CA GLY A 123 -6.49 -17.39 11.40
C GLY A 123 -5.60 -17.19 12.64
N PRO A 124 -6.18 -16.72 13.75
CA PRO A 124 -5.40 -16.33 14.92
C PRO A 124 -4.44 -17.46 15.29
N LEU A 125 -3.15 -17.12 15.40
CA LEU A 125 -2.12 -18.05 15.87
C LEU A 125 -2.64 -18.69 17.17
N ALA A 126 -2.78 -20.02 17.13
CA ALA A 126 -3.22 -20.84 18.25
C ALA A 126 -2.22 -20.80 19.42
#